data_AF-A0ABD5RLQ3-F1
#
_entry.id   AF-A0ABD5RLQ3-F1
#
_cell.length_a   1.000
_cell.length_b   1.000
_cell.length_c   1.000
_cell.angle_alpha   90.00
_cell.angle_beta   90.00
_cell.angle_gamma   90.00
#
_symmetry.space_group_name_H-M   'P 1'
#
loop_
_entity.id
_entity.type
_entity.pdbx_description
1 polymer ?
#
loop_
_entity_poly.entity_id
_entity_poly.type
_entity_poly.pdbx_seq_one_letter_code
_entity_poly.pdbx_strand_id
1 'polypeptide(L)'
;MPTAGGRERDGDRNSHVLVLPVAVLVVAVPVVFRTWFVGAPELVVAASGGYAGCCLCLWAAVRSVTQWPSPEDYLDYLLVVTLGVVLLTAQAGIPVYSYVHWALVTPLVGLFAATVVAVSTFSARYPESDALGFYALVFGPVLLGGTVALALLEYGVRTSLGG
;
A
#
# COMPACT_ATOMS: atom_id res chain seq x y z
N MET A 1 39.69 1.04 -24.86
CA MET A 1 38.33 1.61 -24.80
C MET A 1 37.34 0.46 -24.64
N PRO A 2 36.80 0.20 -23.44
CA PRO A 2 35.79 -0.84 -23.21
C PRO A 2 34.41 -0.36 -23.69
N THR A 3 33.73 -1.19 -24.48
CA THR A 3 32.38 -0.94 -25.02
C THR A 3 31.32 -1.03 -23.93
N ALA A 4 30.53 0.03 -23.75
CA ALA A 4 29.53 0.20 -22.68
C ALA A 4 28.28 -0.70 -22.78
N GLY A 5 28.23 -1.69 -23.66
CA GLY A 5 27.01 -2.45 -23.99
C GLY A 5 26.71 -3.69 -23.13
N GLY A 6 27.51 -4.00 -22.10
CA GLY A 6 27.39 -5.27 -21.37
C GLY A 6 26.51 -5.25 -20.11
N ARG A 7 26.30 -4.10 -19.47
CA ARG A 7 25.66 -4.05 -18.14
C ARG A 7 24.13 -4.05 -18.15
N GLU A 8 23.51 -3.75 -19.29
CA GLU A 8 22.05 -3.61 -19.37
C GLU A 8 21.31 -4.96 -19.47
N ARG A 9 21.98 -6.03 -19.92
CA ARG A 9 21.36 -7.36 -20.11
C ARG A 9 21.23 -8.20 -18.84
N ASP A 10 22.03 -7.94 -17.82
CA ASP A 10 22.03 -8.77 -16.59
C ASP A 10 20.97 -8.33 -15.57
N GLY A 11 20.49 -7.08 -15.65
CA GLY A 11 19.42 -6.57 -14.78
C GLY A 11 18.07 -7.23 -15.03
N ASP A 12 17.78 -7.58 -16.28
CA ASP A 12 16.46 -8.10 -16.71
C ASP A 12 16.28 -9.60 -16.41
N ARG A 13 17.38 -10.35 -16.27
CA ARG A 13 17.29 -11.81 -15.98
C ARG A 13 16.96 -12.10 -14.52
N ASN A 14 17.37 -11.21 -13.62
CA ASN A 14 17.18 -11.37 -12.18
C ASN A 14 15.82 -10.84 -11.68
N SER A 15 15.18 -9.94 -12.45
CA SER A 15 13.88 -9.38 -12.10
C SER A 15 12.78 -10.47 -12.12
N HIS A 16 12.79 -11.38 -13.08
CA HIS A 16 11.80 -12.47 -13.18
C HIS A 16 11.89 -13.50 -12.04
N VAL A 17 13.08 -13.72 -11.47
CA VAL A 17 13.30 -14.67 -10.37
C VAL A 17 12.67 -14.18 -9.07
N LEU A 18 12.57 -12.86 -8.89
CA LEU A 18 11.95 -12.25 -7.70
C LEU A 18 10.43 -12.04 -7.85
N VAL A 19 9.91 -11.88 -9.06
CA VAL A 19 8.47 -11.65 -9.31
C VAL A 19 7.62 -12.86 -8.90
N LEU A 20 8.06 -14.07 -9.24
CA LEU A 20 7.32 -15.30 -8.95
C LEU A 20 7.10 -15.56 -7.45
N PRO A 21 8.14 -15.54 -6.59
CA PRO A 21 7.96 -15.76 -5.16
C PRO A 21 7.17 -14.63 -4.49
N VAL A 22 7.31 -13.38 -4.94
CA VAL A 22 6.48 -12.28 -4.43
C VAL A 22 5.01 -12.48 -4.79
N ALA A 23 4.70 -12.85 -6.03
CA ALA A 23 3.34 -13.15 -6.44
C ALA A 23 2.74 -14.34 -5.66
N VAL A 24 3.52 -15.41 -5.45
CA VAL A 24 3.09 -16.56 -4.64
C VAL A 24 2.84 -16.15 -3.18
N LEU A 25 3.72 -15.36 -2.57
CA LEU A 25 3.52 -14.85 -1.21
C LEU A 25 2.25 -13.98 -1.12
N VAL A 26 2.04 -13.08 -2.08
CA VAL A 26 0.88 -12.18 -2.14
C VAL A 26 -0.44 -12.96 -2.24
N VAL A 27 -0.45 -14.14 -2.88
CA VAL A 27 -1.66 -14.97 -3.03
C VAL A 27 -1.80 -15.99 -1.89
N ALA A 28 -0.72 -16.67 -1.51
CA ALA A 28 -0.76 -17.75 -0.54
C ALA A 28 -0.94 -17.25 0.89
N VAL A 29 -0.32 -16.12 1.25
CA VAL A 29 -0.42 -15.57 2.61
C VAL A 29 -1.87 -15.25 2.96
N PRO A 30 -2.65 -14.49 2.16
CA PRO A 30 -4.06 -14.23 2.47
C PRO A 30 -4.88 -15.52 2.63
N VAL A 31 -4.69 -16.50 1.73
CA VAL A 31 -5.45 -17.77 1.74
C VAL A 31 -5.21 -18.56 3.04
N VAL A 32 -3.94 -18.68 3.45
CA VAL A 32 -3.59 -19.33 4.72
C VAL A 32 -4.08 -18.48 5.90
N PHE A 33 -3.96 -17.16 5.83
CA PHE A 33 -4.39 -16.29 6.92
C PHE A 33 -5.90 -16.36 7.16
N ARG A 34 -6.70 -16.46 6.09
CA ARG A 34 -8.16 -16.60 6.18
C ARG A 34 -8.57 -17.85 6.94
N THR A 35 -7.89 -18.98 6.76
CA THR A 35 -8.28 -20.23 7.41
C THR A 35 -8.03 -20.22 8.92
N TRP A 36 -7.16 -19.34 9.41
CA TRP A 36 -6.80 -19.26 10.83
C TRP A 36 -7.59 -18.20 11.60
N PHE A 37 -8.13 -17.17 10.93
CA PHE A 37 -8.65 -15.96 11.59
C PHE A 37 -10.07 -15.55 11.18
N VAL A 38 -10.91 -16.49 10.73
CA VAL A 38 -12.31 -16.20 10.38
C VAL A 38 -13.05 -15.57 11.57
N GLY A 39 -13.49 -14.33 11.43
CA GLY A 39 -14.39 -13.65 12.37
C GLY A 39 -13.74 -12.79 13.46
N ALA A 40 -12.42 -12.54 13.43
CA ALA A 40 -11.76 -11.70 14.43
C ALA A 40 -11.73 -10.21 13.99
N PRO A 41 -12.58 -9.31 14.55
CA PRO A 41 -12.52 -7.87 14.24
C PRO A 41 -11.18 -7.23 14.64
N GLU A 42 -10.54 -7.79 15.66
CA GLU A 42 -9.20 -7.43 16.13
C GLU A 42 -8.16 -7.56 15.02
N LEU A 43 -8.33 -8.51 14.10
CA LEU A 43 -7.44 -8.73 12.96
C LEU A 43 -7.46 -7.53 12.00
N VAL A 44 -8.65 -6.99 11.72
CA VAL A 44 -8.81 -5.85 10.81
C VAL A 44 -8.14 -4.62 11.41
N VAL A 45 -8.34 -4.39 12.70
CA VAL A 45 -7.72 -3.27 13.43
C VAL A 45 -6.20 -3.44 13.48
N ALA A 46 -5.70 -4.62 13.83
CA ALA A 46 -4.28 -4.90 13.92
C ALA A 46 -3.58 -4.80 12.55
N ALA A 47 -4.17 -5.35 11.49
CA ALA A 47 -3.57 -5.32 10.15
C ALA A 47 -3.59 -3.90 9.55
N SER A 48 -4.71 -3.17 9.66
CA SER A 48 -4.82 -1.81 9.14
C SER A 48 -3.96 -0.81 9.92
N GLY A 49 -3.98 -0.89 11.26
CA GLY A 49 -3.14 -0.09 12.13
C GLY A 49 -1.66 -0.42 11.98
N GLY A 50 -1.32 -1.72 11.84
CA GLY A 50 0.04 -2.17 11.58
C GLY A 50 0.59 -1.65 10.26
N TYR A 51 -0.19 -1.72 9.18
CA TYR A 51 0.18 -1.16 7.88
C TYR A 51 0.41 0.36 7.97
N ALA A 52 -0.54 1.10 8.53
CA ALA A 52 -0.42 2.55 8.68
C ALA A 52 0.80 2.93 9.53
N GLY A 53 0.99 2.25 10.66
CA GLY A 53 2.14 2.44 11.55
C GLY A 53 3.47 2.18 10.83
N CYS A 54 3.61 1.08 10.10
CA CYS A 54 4.82 0.78 9.32
C CYS A 54 5.12 1.88 8.28
N CYS A 55 4.11 2.31 7.51
CA CYS A 55 4.27 3.37 6.52
C CYS A 55 4.69 4.69 7.16
N LEU A 56 4.07 5.06 8.29
CA LEU A 56 4.39 6.29 9.01
C LEU A 56 5.76 6.24 9.68
N CYS A 57 6.16 5.10 10.26
CA CYS A 57 7.50 4.92 10.81
C CYS A 57 8.56 5.05 9.72
N LEU A 58 8.33 4.45 8.55
CA LEU A 58 9.24 4.57 7.42
C LEU A 58 9.35 6.03 6.94
N TRP A 59 8.20 6.71 6.79
CA TRP A 59 8.19 8.13 6.44
C TRP A 59 8.90 9.00 7.49
N ALA A 60 8.62 8.79 8.77
CA ALA A 60 9.23 9.54 9.87
C ALA A 60 10.74 9.30 9.94
N ALA A 61 11.20 8.07 9.67
CA ALA A 61 12.61 7.72 9.62
C ALA A 61 13.34 8.40 8.43
N VAL A 62 12.69 8.51 7.28
CA VAL A 62 13.24 9.25 6.13
C VAL A 62 13.24 10.75 6.42
N ARG A 63 12.15 11.28 7.00
CA ARG A 63 12.05 12.71 7.29
C ARG A 63 13.00 13.19 8.38
N SER A 64 13.24 12.37 9.40
CA SER A 64 14.15 12.70 10.51
C SER A 64 15.60 12.92 10.04
N VAL A 65 16.00 12.30 8.92
CA VAL A 65 17.33 12.49 8.33
C VAL A 65 17.37 13.61 7.29
N THR A 66 16.24 14.00 6.69
CA THR A 66 16.21 15.03 5.63
C THR A 66 15.79 16.42 6.13
N GLN A 67 14.80 16.52 7.02
CA GLN A 67 14.26 17.82 7.45
C GLN A 67 13.40 17.72 8.72
N TRP A 68 13.79 18.44 9.78
CA TRP A 68 12.96 18.56 10.98
C TRP A 68 11.90 19.66 10.81
N PRO A 69 10.65 19.47 11.26
CA PRO A 69 9.63 20.52 11.16
C PRO A 69 10.01 21.75 11.97
N SER A 70 9.83 22.93 11.36
CA SER A 70 9.88 24.23 12.05
C SER A 70 8.72 24.33 13.04
N PRO A 71 8.87 25.01 14.19
CA PRO A 71 7.76 25.29 15.11
C PRO A 71 6.58 25.99 14.44
N GLU A 72 6.85 26.77 13.40
CA GLU A 72 5.88 27.57 12.65
C GLU A 72 4.95 26.69 11.79
N ASP A 73 5.45 25.53 11.34
CA ASP A 73 4.74 24.60 10.44
C ASP A 73 4.08 23.43 11.20
N TYR A 74 4.07 23.49 12.53
CA TYR A 74 3.66 22.35 13.37
C TYR A 74 2.19 21.94 13.16
N LEU A 75 1.31 22.90 12.90
CA LEU A 75 -0.11 22.63 12.63
C LEU A 75 -0.31 21.92 11.28
N ASP A 76 0.37 22.39 10.23
CA ASP A 76 0.31 21.77 8.90
C ASP A 76 0.90 20.36 8.93
N TYR A 77 2.01 20.20 9.65
CA TYR A 77 2.61 18.89 9.91
C TYR A 77 1.63 17.93 10.58
N LEU A 78 0.96 18.37 11.66
CA LEU A 78 -0.04 17.55 12.37
C LEU A 78 -1.22 17.19 11.46
N LEU A 79 -1.69 18.12 10.64
CA LEU A 79 -2.79 17.89 9.70
C LEU A 79 -2.38 16.82 8.68
N VAL A 80 -1.21 16.96 8.05
CA VAL A 80 -0.69 16.00 7.07
C VAL A 80 -0.52 14.61 7.68
N VAL A 81 0.07 14.52 8.87
CA VAL A 81 0.25 13.25 9.58
C VAL A 81 -1.10 12.62 9.91
N THR A 82 -2.05 13.38 10.45
CA THR A 82 -3.38 12.89 10.81
C THR A 82 -4.13 12.39 9.57
N LEU A 83 -4.12 13.16 8.49
CA LEU A 83 -4.75 12.76 7.24
C LEU A 83 -4.07 11.51 6.64
N GLY A 84 -2.74 11.44 6.70
CA GLY A 84 -1.96 10.28 6.30
C GLY A 84 -2.34 9.03 7.10
N VAL A 85 -2.45 9.11 8.42
CA VAL A 85 -2.91 8.02 9.31
C VAL A 85 -4.28 7.53 8.86
N VAL A 86 -5.24 8.44 8.71
CA VAL A 86 -6.63 8.09 8.34
C VAL A 86 -6.65 7.38 6.99
N LEU A 87 -5.98 7.93 5.98
CA LEU A 87 -5.97 7.37 4.63
C LEU A 87 -5.26 6.02 4.57
N LEU A 88 -4.08 5.89 5.19
CA LEU A 88 -3.34 4.62 5.22
C LEU A 88 -4.13 3.54 5.95
N THR A 89 -4.78 3.90 7.06
CA THR A 89 -5.62 2.97 7.83
C THR A 89 -6.83 2.53 7.02
N ALA A 90 -7.53 3.46 6.36
CA ALA A 90 -8.66 3.13 5.50
C ALA A 90 -8.23 2.28 4.29
N GLN A 91 -7.09 2.61 3.69
CA GLN A 91 -6.59 1.95 2.49
C GLN A 91 -6.19 0.50 2.72
N ALA A 92 -5.69 0.16 3.91
CA ALA A 92 -5.48 -1.23 4.32
C ALA A 92 -6.76 -1.87 4.91
N GLY A 93 -7.51 -1.11 5.71
CA GLY A 93 -8.68 -1.58 6.43
C GLY A 93 -9.79 -2.05 5.52
N ILE A 94 -10.11 -1.31 4.45
CA ILE A 94 -11.17 -1.68 3.51
C ILE A 94 -10.86 -3.03 2.85
N PRO A 95 -9.71 -3.24 2.17
CA PRO A 95 -9.35 -4.54 1.61
C PRO A 95 -9.33 -5.69 2.61
N VAL A 96 -8.76 -5.48 3.81
CA VAL A 96 -8.69 -6.51 4.84
C VAL A 96 -10.08 -6.86 5.35
N TYR A 97 -10.92 -5.86 5.64
CA TYR A 97 -12.30 -6.07 6.06
C TYR A 97 -13.10 -6.82 4.98
N SER A 98 -12.99 -6.38 3.73
CA SER A 98 -13.64 -7.00 2.58
C SER A 98 -13.23 -8.46 2.38
N TYR A 99 -11.96 -8.77 2.61
CA TYR A 99 -11.45 -10.12 2.54
C TYR A 99 -11.93 -11.00 3.69
N VAL A 100 -11.91 -10.50 4.93
CA VAL A 100 -12.34 -11.26 6.10
C VAL A 100 -13.84 -11.58 6.05
N HIS A 101 -14.67 -10.62 5.64
CA HIS A 101 -16.14 -10.78 5.66
C HIS A 101 -16.70 -11.45 4.40
N TRP A 102 -16.20 -11.10 3.22
CA TRP A 102 -16.77 -11.55 1.93
C TRP A 102 -15.78 -12.30 1.05
N ALA A 103 -14.56 -12.55 1.52
CA ALA A 103 -13.51 -13.22 0.77
C ALA A 103 -13.18 -12.55 -0.57
N LEU A 104 -13.32 -11.22 -0.64
CA LEU A 104 -12.99 -10.43 -1.83
C LEU A 104 -11.47 -10.29 -1.93
N VAL A 105 -10.87 -10.80 -3.00
CA VAL A 105 -9.41 -10.84 -3.17
C VAL A 105 -8.91 -9.63 -3.98
N THR A 106 -9.73 -9.13 -4.89
CA THR A 106 -9.40 -8.01 -5.78
C THR A 106 -9.00 -6.75 -5.01
N PRO A 107 -9.66 -6.36 -3.90
CA PRO A 107 -9.24 -5.21 -3.11
C PRO A 107 -7.83 -5.35 -2.52
N LEU A 108 -7.42 -6.56 -2.10
CA LEU A 108 -6.09 -6.81 -1.56
C LEU A 108 -5.02 -6.71 -2.65
N VAL A 109 -5.31 -7.24 -3.84
CA VAL A 109 -4.43 -7.08 -5.01
C VAL A 109 -4.32 -5.61 -5.41
N GLY A 110 -5.44 -4.87 -5.37
CA GLY A 110 -5.49 -3.44 -5.61
C GLY A 110 -4.66 -2.65 -4.62
N LEU A 111 -4.74 -2.98 -3.33
CA LEU A 111 -3.89 -2.41 -2.28
C LEU A 111 -2.42 -2.65 -2.56
N PHE A 112 -2.03 -3.90 -2.85
CA PHE A 112 -0.64 -4.25 -3.16
C PHE A 112 -0.13 -3.44 -4.36
N ALA A 113 -0.89 -3.41 -5.46
CA ALA A 113 -0.54 -2.64 -6.65
C ALA A 113 -0.41 -1.14 -6.34
N ALA A 114 -1.34 -0.59 -5.55
CA ALA A 114 -1.31 0.80 -5.11
C ALA A 114 -0.04 1.13 -4.29
N THR A 115 0.35 0.24 -3.37
CA THR A 115 1.57 0.41 -2.58
C THR A 115 2.81 0.37 -3.46
N VAL A 116 2.90 -0.56 -4.42
CA VAL A 116 4.03 -0.65 -5.37
C VAL A 116 4.12 0.60 -6.24
N VAL A 117 3.00 1.08 -6.79
CA VAL A 117 2.94 2.31 -7.59
C VAL A 117 3.34 3.53 -6.76
N ALA A 118 2.86 3.64 -5.52
CA ALA A 118 3.22 4.74 -4.64
C ALA A 118 4.73 4.74 -4.34
N VAL A 119 5.28 3.60 -3.88
CA VAL A 119 6.71 3.47 -3.57
C VAL A 119 7.57 3.79 -4.80
N SER A 120 7.27 3.20 -5.95
CA SER A 120 8.04 3.45 -7.18
C SER A 120 7.98 4.90 -7.64
N THR A 121 6.81 5.54 -7.55
CA THR A 121 6.64 6.94 -7.93
C THR A 121 7.40 7.88 -7.00
N PHE A 122 7.34 7.65 -5.68
CA PHE A 122 8.07 8.45 -4.71
C PHE A 122 9.58 8.28 -4.82
N SER A 123 10.06 7.04 -4.99
CA SER A 123 11.48 6.78 -5.19
C SER A 123 12.03 7.36 -6.50
N ALA A 124 11.22 7.42 -7.56
CA ALA A 124 11.68 7.90 -8.86
C ALA A 124 11.60 9.42 -9.05
N ARG A 125 10.60 10.09 -8.44
CA ARG A 125 10.29 11.49 -8.77
C ARG A 125 10.50 12.50 -7.64
N TYR A 126 10.53 12.06 -6.38
CA TYR A 126 10.46 12.97 -5.24
C TYR A 126 11.41 12.61 -4.11
N PRO A 127 12.74 12.58 -4.34
CA PRO A 127 13.70 12.39 -3.26
C PRO A 127 13.70 13.54 -2.22
N GLU A 128 13.21 14.72 -2.59
CA GLU A 128 13.26 15.94 -1.76
C GLU A 128 11.88 16.47 -1.33
N SER A 129 10.78 16.01 -1.94
CA SER A 129 9.44 16.55 -1.67
C SER A 129 8.71 15.75 -0.58
N ASP A 130 7.83 16.43 0.16
CA ASP A 130 7.02 15.83 1.23
C ASP A 130 6.08 14.74 0.69
N ALA A 131 6.60 13.51 0.61
CA ALA A 131 5.91 12.36 0.04
C ALA A 131 4.61 12.06 0.78
N LEU A 132 4.54 12.30 2.11
CA LEU A 132 3.33 12.09 2.88
C LEU A 132 2.29 13.17 2.60
N GLY A 133 2.68 14.44 2.44
CA GLY A 133 1.76 15.50 2.04
C GLY A 133 1.13 15.22 0.68
N PHE A 134 1.94 14.84 -0.31
CA PHE A 134 1.45 14.50 -1.64
C PHE A 134 0.60 13.23 -1.66
N TYR A 135 0.97 12.24 -0.85
CA TYR A 135 0.14 11.07 -0.61
C TYR A 135 -1.20 11.45 -0.01
N ALA A 136 -1.21 12.17 1.11
CA ALA A 136 -2.41 12.47 1.87
C ALA A 136 -3.41 13.31 1.06
N LEU A 137 -2.94 14.25 0.25
CA LEU A 137 -3.81 15.18 -0.48
C LEU A 137 -4.25 14.66 -1.85
N VAL A 138 -3.40 13.89 -2.54
CA VAL A 138 -3.62 13.53 -3.96
C VAL A 138 -3.73 12.03 -4.15
N PHE A 139 -2.66 11.29 -3.85
CA PHE A 139 -2.60 9.86 -4.18
C PHE A 139 -3.52 9.01 -3.29
N GLY A 140 -3.54 9.25 -1.99
CA GLY A 140 -4.32 8.52 -1.00
C GLY A 140 -5.81 8.47 -1.33
N PRO A 141 -6.49 9.61 -1.55
CA PRO A 141 -7.89 9.62 -1.93
C PRO A 141 -8.18 8.86 -3.23
N VAL A 142 -7.32 9.01 -4.25
CA VAL A 142 -7.47 8.33 -5.55
C VAL A 142 -7.29 6.82 -5.41
N LEU A 143 -6.24 6.38 -4.70
CA LEU A 143 -5.95 4.96 -4.48
C LEU A 143 -7.01 4.31 -3.61
N LEU A 144 -7.50 5.01 -2.58
CA LEU A 144 -8.60 4.56 -1.74
C LEU A 144 -9.91 4.44 -2.53
N GLY A 145 -10.22 5.42 -3.38
CA GLY A 145 -11.37 5.35 -4.29
C GLY A 145 -11.27 4.15 -5.23
N GLY A 146 -10.08 3.89 -5.76
CA GLY A 146 -9.81 2.73 -6.61
C GLY A 146 -10.01 1.39 -5.89
N THR A 147 -9.50 1.24 -4.66
CA THR A 147 -9.69 -0.01 -3.88
C THR A 147 -11.15 -0.23 -3.50
N VAL A 148 -11.89 0.82 -3.16
CA VAL A 148 -13.34 0.75 -2.93
C VAL A 148 -14.08 0.33 -4.21
N ALA A 149 -13.75 0.93 -5.36
CA ALA A 149 -14.36 0.57 -6.64
C ALA A 149 -14.12 -0.89 -7.01
N LEU A 150 -12.90 -1.40 -6.80
CA LEU A 150 -12.59 -2.83 -7.01
C LEU A 150 -13.39 -3.74 -6.08
N ALA A 151 -13.58 -3.36 -4.81
CA ALA A 151 -14.38 -4.12 -3.86
C ALA A 151 -15.85 -4.18 -4.29
N LEU A 152 -16.44 -3.05 -4.68
CA LEU A 152 -17.82 -2.98 -5.16
C LEU A 152 -18.01 -3.77 -6.45
N LEU A 153 -17.05 -3.72 -7.38
CA LEU A 153 -17.10 -4.46 -8.63
C LEU A 153 -17.04 -5.97 -8.39
N GLU A 154 -16.09 -6.45 -7.58
CA GLU A 154 -16.00 -7.88 -7.27
C GLU A 154 -17.26 -8.38 -6.54
N TYR A 155 -17.77 -7.59 -5.59
CA TYR A 155 -19.01 -7.89 -4.88
C TYR A 155 -20.21 -7.98 -5.83
N GLY A 156 -20.36 -7.01 -6.75
CA GLY A 156 -21.40 -6.99 -7.76
C GLY A 156 -21.34 -8.20 -8.71
N VAL A 157 -20.14 -8.58 -9.15
CA VAL A 157 -19.95 -9.76 -10.00
C VAL A 157 -20.37 -11.03 -9.26
N ARG A 158 -19.93 -11.23 -8.01
CA ARG A 158 -20.26 -12.43 -7.23
C ARG A 158 -21.75 -12.58 -6.97
N THR A 159 -22.40 -11.48 -6.58
CA THR A 159 -23.85 -11.47 -6.33
C THR A 159 -24.65 -11.77 -7.61
N SER A 160 -24.22 -11.27 -8.77
CA SER A 160 -24.88 -11.58 -10.06
C SER A 160 -24.74 -13.03 -10.51
N LEU A 161 -23.69 -13.73 -10.05
CA LEU A 161 -23.40 -15.13 -10.39
C LEU A 161 -24.00 -16.14 -9.39
N GLY A 162 -24.75 -15.67 -8.38
CA GLY A 162 -25.36 -16.52 -7.35
C GLY A 162 -24.39 -17.03 -6.29
N GLY A 163 -23.28 -16.32 -6.06
CA GLY A 163 -22.36 -16.55 -4.96
C GLY A 163 -22.79 -15.92 -3.64
#